data_AF-A0A101FQC5-F1
#
_entry.id   AF-A0A101FQC5-F1
#
_cell.length_a   1.000
_cell.length_b   1.000
_cell.length_c   1.000
_cell.angle_alpha   90.00
_cell.angle_beta   90.00
_cell.angle_gamma   90.00
#
_symmetry.space_group_name_H-M   'P 1'
#
loop_
_entity.id
_entity.type
_entity.pdbx_description
1 polymer ?
#
loop_
_entity_poly.entity_id
_entity_poly.type
_entity_poly.pdbx_seq_one_letter_code
_entity_poly.pdbx_strand_id
1 'polypeptide(L)'
;MGGWVFLDEWACELFGDRDRWGSWLGELQVGGERRYGFGRLRLAECESADKFLNARVVNEGDRPGVEIPEGEPLPTQAPVLEIAAQGAIEPLVGRGTDRDSASFGKKSAPPVLCWVPGAVVVKETVVEINALGLSLRTPLHVQLF
;
A
#
# COMPACT_ATOMS: atom_id res chain seq x y z
N MET A 1 6.02 -8.71 -15.77
CA MET A 1 5.34 -8.31 -14.53
C MET A 1 6.15 -7.16 -13.95
N GLY A 2 5.51 -6.06 -13.60
CA GLY A 2 6.17 -4.86 -13.07
C GLY A 2 5.47 -4.40 -11.79
N GLY A 3 6.11 -3.50 -11.05
CA GLY A 3 5.56 -2.95 -9.81
C GLY A 3 6.29 -1.68 -9.42
N TRP A 4 5.72 -0.98 -8.44
CA TRP A 4 6.29 0.24 -7.88
C TRP A 4 6.98 -0.08 -6.56
N VAL A 5 8.12 0.57 -6.32
CA VAL A 5 8.85 0.52 -5.06
C VAL A 5 8.99 1.95 -4.56
N PHE A 6 8.64 2.16 -3.31
CA PHE A 6 8.91 3.41 -2.60
C PHE A 6 10.10 3.19 -1.66
N LEU A 7 11.11 4.03 -1.77
CA LEU A 7 12.26 4.07 -0.87
C LEU A 7 12.09 5.29 0.02
N ASP A 8 11.87 5.08 1.32
CA ASP A 8 11.88 6.15 2.30
C ASP A 8 13.32 6.63 2.57
N GLU A 9 13.48 7.63 3.43
CA GLU A 9 14.79 8.21 3.76
C GLU A 9 15.79 7.15 4.25
N TRP A 10 15.34 6.25 5.13
CA TRP A 10 16.17 5.17 5.66
C TRP A 10 16.59 4.17 4.57
N ALA A 11 15.67 3.77 3.71
CA ALA A 11 15.97 2.90 2.58
C ALA A 11 16.90 3.57 1.57
N CYS A 12 16.76 4.88 1.37
CA CYS A 12 17.68 5.68 0.55
C CYS A 12 19.09 5.71 1.16
N GLU A 13 19.25 5.85 2.48
CA GLU A 13 20.55 5.78 3.14
C GLU A 13 21.21 4.40 2.99
N LEU A 14 20.43 3.33 3.16
CA LEU A 14 20.94 1.96 3.12
C LEU A 14 21.27 1.53 1.70
N PHE A 15 20.34 1.80 0.79
CA PHE A 15 20.35 1.24 -0.56
C PHE A 15 20.64 2.25 -1.66
N GLY A 16 20.57 3.58 -1.47
CA GLY A 16 20.46 4.64 -2.51
C GLY A 16 21.42 4.65 -3.72
N ASP A 17 22.32 3.70 -3.82
CA ASP A 17 23.09 3.34 -5.02
C ASP A 17 22.44 2.20 -5.83
N ARG A 18 22.38 2.35 -7.17
CA ARG A 18 21.71 1.41 -8.09
C ARG A 18 22.12 -0.05 -7.92
N ASP A 19 23.39 -0.31 -7.65
CA ASP A 19 23.88 -1.68 -7.52
C ASP A 19 23.36 -2.35 -6.24
N ARG A 20 23.16 -1.57 -5.17
CA ARG A 20 22.69 -2.08 -3.87
C ARG A 20 21.21 -2.49 -3.89
N TRP A 21 20.31 -1.62 -4.35
CA TRP A 21 18.89 -2.02 -4.47
C TRP A 21 18.67 -3.01 -5.62
N GLY A 22 19.48 -2.97 -6.67
CA GLY A 22 19.48 -4.01 -7.71
C GLY A 22 19.81 -5.40 -7.15
N SER A 23 20.83 -5.49 -6.29
CA SER A 23 21.17 -6.72 -5.57
C SER A 23 20.05 -7.16 -4.63
N TRP A 24 19.47 -6.24 -3.85
CA TRP A 24 18.38 -6.54 -2.92
C TRP A 24 17.12 -7.06 -3.66
N LEU A 25 16.75 -6.43 -4.78
CA LEU A 25 15.63 -6.86 -5.62
C LEU A 25 15.89 -8.21 -6.31
N GLY A 26 17.15 -8.58 -6.53
CA GLY A 26 17.55 -9.90 -7.04
C GLY A 26 17.23 -11.06 -6.08
N GLU A 27 17.05 -10.75 -4.79
CA GLU A 27 16.66 -11.73 -3.76
C GLU A 27 15.18 -11.62 -3.37
N LEU A 28 14.46 -10.61 -3.90
CA LEU A 28 13.06 -10.37 -3.57
C LEU A 28 12.19 -11.57 -3.98
N GLN A 29 11.37 -12.03 -3.03
CA GLN A 29 10.39 -13.09 -3.26
C GLN A 29 9.00 -12.56 -2.91
N VAL A 30 8.12 -12.47 -3.92
CA VAL A 30 6.75 -11.99 -3.78
C VAL A 30 5.78 -13.16 -3.93
N GLY A 31 5.02 -13.43 -2.87
CA GLY A 31 4.11 -14.58 -2.82
C GLY A 31 4.83 -15.92 -2.93
N GLY A 32 4.08 -16.97 -3.27
CA GLY A 32 4.60 -18.33 -3.45
C GLY A 32 4.96 -19.04 -2.15
N GLU A 33 5.22 -20.34 -2.26
CA GLU A 33 5.70 -21.14 -1.13
C GLU A 33 7.23 -21.08 -1.03
N ARG A 34 7.73 -20.49 0.07
CA ARG A 34 9.16 -20.28 0.30
C ARG A 34 9.99 -21.56 0.18
N ARG A 35 9.42 -22.71 0.59
CA ARG A 35 10.11 -24.01 0.58
C ARG A 35 10.41 -24.52 -0.84
N TYR A 36 9.60 -24.16 -1.82
CA TYR A 36 9.73 -24.65 -3.19
C TYR A 36 10.31 -23.61 -4.16
N GLY A 37 10.74 -22.46 -3.65
CA GLY A 37 11.42 -21.42 -4.45
C GLY A 37 10.51 -20.61 -5.38
N PHE A 38 9.18 -20.73 -5.25
CA PHE A 38 8.23 -19.97 -6.07
C PHE A 38 8.18 -18.48 -5.67
N GLY A 39 7.96 -17.59 -6.65
CA GLY A 39 7.79 -16.16 -6.38
C GLY A 39 9.09 -15.35 -6.32
N ARG A 40 10.26 -15.95 -6.58
CA ARG A 40 11.51 -15.19 -6.73
C ARG A 40 11.41 -14.29 -7.96
N LEU A 41 11.74 -13.02 -7.77
CA LEU A 41 11.80 -12.02 -8.82
C LEU A 41 13.27 -11.70 -9.13
N ARG A 42 13.53 -11.29 -10.37
CA ARG A 42 14.81 -10.70 -10.77
C ARG A 42 14.51 -9.33 -11.35
N LEU A 43 15.25 -8.32 -10.92
CA LEU A 43 15.18 -7.00 -11.52
C LEU A 43 15.66 -7.07 -12.98
N ALA A 44 14.80 -6.69 -13.90
CA ALA A 44 15.16 -6.52 -15.31
C ALA A 44 15.52 -5.06 -15.58
N GLU A 45 14.58 -4.15 -15.28
CA GLU A 45 14.69 -2.72 -15.53
C GLU A 45 14.00 -1.95 -14.40
N CYS A 46 14.41 -0.70 -14.19
CA CYS A 46 13.75 0.23 -13.28
C CYS A 46 13.99 1.65 -13.74
N GLU A 47 12.97 2.48 -13.56
CA GLU A 47 12.96 3.90 -13.85
C GLU A 47 12.26 4.66 -12.71
N SER A 48 12.61 5.92 -12.53
CA SER A 48 11.88 6.79 -11.62
C SER A 48 10.48 7.04 -12.18
N ALA A 49 9.48 6.94 -11.31
CA ALA A 49 8.09 7.21 -11.66
C ALA A 49 7.57 8.43 -10.89
N ASP A 50 7.01 9.40 -11.61
CA ASP A 50 6.28 10.55 -11.08
C ASP A 50 4.76 10.29 -10.99
N LYS A 51 4.32 9.15 -11.55
CA LYS A 51 2.93 8.71 -11.59
C LYS A 51 2.74 7.30 -11.06
N PHE A 52 1.60 7.08 -10.42
CA PHE A 52 1.13 5.77 -9.99
C PHE A 52 -0.21 5.50 -10.67
N LEU A 53 -0.29 4.47 -11.54
CA LEU A 53 -1.51 4.12 -12.28
C LEU A 53 -2.19 5.33 -12.97
N ASN A 54 -1.39 6.23 -13.56
CA ASN A 54 -1.77 7.51 -14.20
C ASN A 54 -2.09 8.68 -13.27
N ALA A 55 -2.20 8.46 -11.96
CA ALA A 55 -2.42 9.52 -11.00
C ALA A 55 -1.08 10.13 -10.53
N ARG A 56 -1.10 11.41 -10.21
CA ARG A 56 0.08 12.14 -9.74
C ARG A 56 0.46 11.68 -8.35
N VAL A 57 1.74 11.40 -8.16
CA VAL A 57 2.29 11.06 -6.84
C VAL A 57 2.61 12.34 -6.07
N VAL A 58 2.20 12.39 -4.80
CA VAL A 58 2.48 13.47 -3.85
C VAL A 58 3.40 12.93 -2.76
N ASN A 59 4.60 13.49 -2.63
CA ASN A 59 5.62 13.05 -1.66
C ASN A 59 5.82 14.09 -0.55
N GLU A 60 4.74 14.66 -0.02
CA GLU A 60 4.78 15.72 1.00
C GLU A 60 4.74 15.19 2.44
N GLY A 61 4.60 13.87 2.64
CA GLY A 61 4.59 13.21 3.95
C GLY A 61 5.47 11.96 4.01
N ASP A 62 5.41 11.23 5.13
CA ASP A 62 6.23 10.04 5.40
C ASP A 62 6.01 8.88 4.40
N ARG A 63 4.91 8.92 3.66
CA ARG A 63 4.49 7.92 2.66
C ARG A 63 4.03 8.64 1.40
N PRO A 64 4.19 8.01 0.22
CA PRO A 64 3.71 8.60 -1.01
C PRO A 64 2.17 8.60 -1.01
N GLY A 65 1.60 9.74 -1.38
CA GLY A 65 0.20 9.92 -1.69
C GLY A 65 -0.06 9.90 -3.19
N VAL A 66 -1.32 9.72 -3.56
CA VAL A 66 -1.80 9.74 -4.94
C VAL A 66 -2.99 10.69 -5.02
N GLU A 67 -2.89 11.72 -5.86
CA GLU A 67 -4.00 12.63 -6.14
C GLU A 67 -5.06 11.91 -6.97
N ILE A 68 -6.31 11.92 -6.50
CA ILE A 68 -7.46 11.39 -7.22
C ILE A 68 -8.41 12.56 -7.50
N PRO A 69 -8.54 12.98 -8.77
CA PRO A 69 -9.45 14.06 -9.15
C PRO A 69 -10.91 13.77 -8.82
N GLU A 70 -11.71 14.83 -8.69
CA GLU A 70 -13.16 14.70 -8.68
C GLU A 70 -13.67 14.01 -9.96
N GLY A 71 -14.60 13.08 -9.80
CA GLY A 71 -15.20 12.31 -10.90
C GLY A 71 -14.41 11.06 -11.29
N GLU A 72 -13.21 10.85 -10.76
CA GLU A 72 -12.41 9.66 -11.04
C GLU A 72 -12.73 8.50 -10.06
N PRO A 73 -12.56 7.24 -10.51
CA PRO A 73 -12.82 6.07 -9.67
C PRO A 73 -11.68 5.81 -8.68
N LEU A 74 -12.03 5.36 -7.48
CA LEU A 74 -11.07 4.87 -6.50
C LEU A 74 -10.42 3.56 -7.02
N PRO A 75 -9.08 3.47 -7.04
CA PRO A 75 -8.37 2.29 -7.55
C PRO A 75 -8.40 1.10 -6.58
N THR A 76 -8.85 1.29 -5.34
CA THR A 76 -8.82 0.31 -4.24
C THR A 76 -9.93 0.60 -3.23
N GLN A 77 -10.07 -0.25 -2.22
CA GLN A 77 -10.86 0.09 -1.04
C GLN A 77 -10.32 1.33 -0.31
N ALA A 78 -11.21 2.21 0.12
CA ALA A 78 -10.86 3.37 0.95
C ALA A 78 -11.88 3.64 2.07
N PRO A 79 -11.45 4.08 3.27
CA PRO A 79 -12.37 4.33 4.39
C PRO A 79 -13.45 5.37 4.07
N VAL A 80 -14.71 5.05 4.40
CA VAL A 80 -15.85 5.92 4.09
C VAL A 80 -15.85 7.25 4.85
N LEU A 81 -15.17 7.31 6.00
CA LEU A 81 -15.10 8.51 6.84
C LEU A 81 -14.03 9.51 6.37
N GLU A 82 -13.12 9.08 5.50
CA GLU A 82 -11.96 9.87 5.09
C GLU A 82 -12.06 10.35 3.63
N ILE A 83 -12.82 9.62 2.79
CA ILE A 83 -13.06 10.01 1.41
C ILE A 83 -14.54 10.32 1.17
N ALA A 84 -14.77 11.50 0.64
CA ALA A 84 -16.03 11.83 -0.01
C ALA A 84 -16.07 11.13 -1.38
N ALA A 85 -16.83 10.04 -1.48
CA ALA A 85 -17.07 9.31 -2.72
C ALA A 85 -18.54 8.84 -2.82
N GLN A 86 -18.90 8.32 -3.98
CA GLN A 86 -20.20 7.72 -4.26
C GLN A 86 -20.01 6.34 -4.90
N GLY A 87 -20.61 5.32 -4.29
CA GLY A 87 -20.52 3.94 -4.78
C GLY A 87 -21.03 2.94 -3.76
N ALA A 88 -20.70 1.67 -3.96
CA ALA A 88 -20.99 0.64 -2.96
C ALA A 88 -20.01 0.74 -1.79
N ILE A 89 -20.47 0.33 -0.61
CA ILE A 89 -19.70 0.25 0.63
C ILE A 89 -19.62 -1.22 1.04
N GLU A 90 -18.46 -1.67 1.48
CA GLU A 90 -18.25 -2.98 2.06
C GLU A 90 -17.48 -2.90 3.38
N PRO A 91 -17.71 -3.83 4.33
CA PRO A 91 -16.85 -3.96 5.49
C PRO A 91 -15.55 -4.65 5.09
N LEU A 92 -14.42 -3.95 5.24
CA LEU A 92 -13.10 -4.56 5.18
C LEU A 92 -12.79 -5.24 6.51
N VAL A 93 -12.72 -6.57 6.47
CA VAL A 93 -12.40 -7.41 7.62
C VAL A 93 -11.08 -8.12 7.41
N GLY A 94 -10.18 -7.99 8.39
CA GLY A 94 -8.84 -8.59 8.33
C GLY A 94 -8.59 -9.55 9.48
N ARG A 95 -7.77 -10.56 9.23
CA ARG A 95 -7.15 -11.37 10.28
C ARG A 95 -5.65 -11.15 10.24
N GLY A 96 -5.09 -10.68 11.34
CA GLY A 96 -3.68 -10.44 11.51
C GLY A 96 -2.91 -11.68 11.97
N THR A 97 -1.60 -11.62 11.76
CA THR A 97 -0.65 -12.50 12.44
C THR A 97 -0.27 -11.84 13.76
N ASP A 98 -0.37 -12.59 14.84
CA ASP A 98 0.15 -12.17 16.14
C ASP A 98 1.67 -12.36 16.14
N ARG A 99 2.41 -11.25 16.33
CA ARG A 99 3.88 -11.26 16.33
C ARG A 99 4.46 -11.89 17.58
N ASP A 100 3.75 -11.82 18.71
CA ASP A 100 4.24 -12.33 20.00
C ASP A 100 4.03 -13.83 20.11
N SER A 101 2.89 -14.32 19.63
CA SER A 101 2.57 -15.76 19.63
C SER A 101 2.93 -16.48 18.33
N ALA A 102 3.45 -15.77 17.32
CA ALA A 102 3.69 -16.24 15.95
C ALA A 102 2.47 -16.95 15.32
N SER A 103 1.26 -16.65 15.81
CA SER A 103 0.05 -17.33 15.38
C SER A 103 -0.62 -16.60 14.23
N PHE A 104 -0.80 -17.32 13.11
CA PHE A 104 -1.37 -16.77 11.89
C PHE A 104 -2.89 -16.73 11.96
N GLY A 105 -3.49 -15.58 11.64
CA GLY A 105 -4.93 -15.45 11.41
C GLY A 105 -5.82 -15.57 12.65
N LYS A 106 -5.25 -15.54 13.87
CA LYS A 106 -6.01 -15.62 15.12
C LYS A 106 -6.47 -14.26 15.63
N LYS A 107 -5.77 -13.18 15.28
CA LYS A 107 -6.12 -11.82 15.71
C LYS A 107 -7.07 -11.21 14.70
N SER A 108 -8.30 -10.94 15.10
CA SER A 108 -9.23 -10.16 14.27
C SER A 108 -8.86 -8.68 14.33
N ALA A 109 -8.73 -8.03 13.18
CA ALA A 109 -8.69 -6.58 13.11
C ALA A 109 -10.12 -6.03 13.27
N PRO A 110 -10.31 -4.85 13.89
CA PRO A 110 -11.59 -4.17 13.85
C PRO A 110 -12.06 -3.97 12.41
N PRO A 111 -13.35 -4.18 12.10
CA PRO A 111 -13.87 -3.94 10.77
C PRO A 111 -13.81 -2.44 10.43
N VAL A 112 -13.45 -2.12 9.18
CA VAL A 112 -13.48 -0.75 8.66
C VAL A 112 -14.45 -0.70 7.49
N LEU A 113 -15.41 0.22 7.52
CA LEU A 113 -16.29 0.44 6.37
C LEU A 113 -15.51 1.16 5.28
N CYS A 114 -15.47 0.57 4.09
CA CYS A 114 -14.75 1.09 2.95
C CYS A 114 -15.66 1.25 1.73
N TRP A 115 -15.42 2.29 0.95
CA TRP A 115 -15.83 2.33 -0.45
C TRP A 115 -15.19 1.16 -1.20
N VAL A 116 -15.94 0.51 -2.08
CA VAL A 116 -15.38 -0.53 -2.98
C VAL A 116 -14.50 0.10 -4.06
N PRO A 117 -13.55 -0.66 -4.66
CA PRO A 117 -12.85 -0.20 -5.85
C PRO A 117 -13.86 0.16 -6.95
N GLY A 118 -13.65 1.32 -7.60
CA GLY A 118 -14.56 1.86 -8.61
C GLY A 118 -15.60 2.86 -8.08
N ALA A 119 -15.72 3.06 -6.75
CA ALA A 119 -16.50 4.17 -6.21
C ALA A 119 -15.91 5.52 -6.69
N VAL A 120 -16.77 6.48 -7.03
CA VAL A 120 -16.38 7.71 -7.71
C VAL A 120 -16.12 8.81 -6.68
N VAL A 121 -14.96 9.43 -6.74
CA VAL A 121 -14.58 10.54 -5.86
C VAL A 121 -15.46 11.75 -6.16
N VAL A 122 -16.11 12.33 -5.14
CA VAL A 122 -16.99 13.51 -5.32
C VAL A 122 -16.28 14.83 -5.04
N LYS A 123 -15.04 14.77 -4.56
CA LYS A 123 -14.16 15.92 -4.35
C LYS A 123 -12.72 15.45 -4.41
N GLU A 124 -11.88 16.17 -5.15
CA GLU A 124 -10.45 15.88 -5.24
C GLU A 124 -9.84 15.59 -3.87
N THR A 125 -9.07 14.51 -3.79
CA THR A 125 -8.48 14.01 -2.55
C THR A 125 -7.11 13.40 -2.80
N VAL A 126 -6.31 13.26 -1.75
CA VAL A 126 -5.01 12.57 -1.78
C VAL A 126 -5.13 11.28 -0.99
N VAL A 127 -4.77 10.16 -1.61
CA VAL A 127 -4.78 8.83 -1.00
C VAL A 127 -3.37 8.32 -0.76
N GLU A 128 -3.00 8.11 0.51
CA GLU A 128 -1.73 7.54 0.92
C GLU A 128 -1.59 6.06 0.51
N ILE A 129 -0.37 5.66 0.10
CA ILE A 129 0.02 4.27 -0.10
C ILE A 129 0.69 3.75 1.18
N ASN A 130 0.03 2.84 1.89
CA ASN A 130 0.53 2.28 3.13
C ASN A 130 1.09 0.85 2.96
N ALA A 131 1.55 0.26 4.07
CA ALA A 131 2.22 -1.05 4.07
C ALA A 131 1.35 -2.24 3.61
N LEU A 132 0.02 -2.05 3.52
CA LEU A 132 -0.92 -3.05 3.03
C LEU A 132 -1.33 -2.82 1.56
N GLY A 133 -0.83 -1.75 0.93
CA GLY A 133 -1.20 -1.30 -0.41
C GLY A 133 -1.71 0.15 -0.40
N LEU A 134 -2.42 0.58 -1.43
CA LEU A 134 -3.20 1.82 -1.36
C LEU A 134 -4.22 1.68 -0.22
N SER A 135 -4.07 2.46 0.82
CA SER A 135 -5.02 2.53 1.93
C SER A 135 -4.69 3.78 2.72
N LEU A 136 -5.70 4.64 2.87
CA LEU A 136 -5.59 5.84 3.69
C LEU A 136 -5.37 5.49 5.17
N ARG A 137 -4.67 6.39 5.85
CA ARG A 137 -4.35 6.37 7.28
C ARG A 137 -5.49 5.83 8.14
N THR A 138 -5.24 4.71 8.83
CA THR A 138 -5.67 4.62 10.24
C THR A 138 -4.41 4.46 11.10
N PRO A 139 -3.95 5.52 11.79
CA PRO A 139 -3.14 5.30 12.98
C PRO A 139 -4.08 4.69 14.02
N LEU A 140 -4.01 3.36 14.19
CA LEU A 140 -4.50 2.72 15.41
C LEU A 140 -3.59 3.18 16.56
N HIS A 141 -3.84 4.37 17.09
CA HIS A 141 -3.39 4.76 18.42
C HIS A 141 -4.20 3.96 19.43
N VAL A 142 -3.66 2.80 19.83
CA VAL A 142 -4.12 2.15 21.05
C VAL A 142 -3.44 2.89 22.20
N GLN A 143 -4.11 3.90 22.76
CA GLN A 143 -3.84 4.34 24.12
C GLN A 143 -4.47 3.31 25.05
N LEU A 144 -3.62 2.57 25.77
CA LEU A 144 -4.05 1.74 26.89
C LEU A 144 -4.24 2.65 28.11
N PHE A 145 -5.40 2.56 28.75
CA PHE A 145 -5.58 2.94 30.16
C PHE A 145 -5.23 1.76 31.06
#